data_AF-A0A850JPZ4-F1
#
_entry.id   AF-A0A850JPZ4-F1
#
_cell.length_a   1.000
_cell.length_b   1.000
_cell.length_c   1.000
_cell.angle_alpha   90.00
_cell.angle_beta   90.00
_cell.angle_gamma   90.00
#
_symmetry.space_group_name_H-M   'P 1'
#
loop_
_entity.id
_entity.type
_entity.pdbx_description
1 polymer ?
#
loop_
_entity_poly.entity_id
_entity_poly.type
_entity_poly.pdbx_seq_one_letter_code
_entity_poly.pdbx_strand_id
1 'polypeptide(L)'
;MDRAAVPVTGEDGRRRIARTDVLLADPRLVAAAGRLGRGVVKAAVVAAQQRARAGEIPPDAVADVAVGSLPVTASGLRPVINATGVLLHTNLGRAPLSDAAREAVAVASGATDVELDLETGRRAKRGRSVLAALVERVPQAEAAHVVNNGAAALVLAATALAPGREIVISRGEMVEIGDGFRIPELLAATGARLREVGTTNRTTPDDYAAAVGEETGFILKGHPSNFRIEGFTRGADVAELAGLGVPVVADIGSGLLAPEPLLPDEPDAASMLKAGAHLVTASGDKLLGGPQCGLVLGQEDLVRQLARHPIARALRVDKMTLAALEATVRGPRTPTAQALQADVETLRERAGRLAARLRDGGVDAVAVESEAAVGGGGAPGVVLPSAAVSVPDSYAARLRQGLPAVMGRVEDGRCLLDLRSVPPDRDEELAEAVREVAR
;
A
#
# COMPACT_ATOMS: atom_id res chain seq x y z
N MET A 1 39.32 -31.60 -59.84
CA MET A 1 39.19 -32.31 -58.57
C MET A 1 40.05 -31.57 -57.57
N ASP A 2 39.43 -30.80 -56.67
CA ASP A 2 39.79 -30.87 -55.25
C ASP A 2 38.76 -30.08 -54.44
N ARG A 3 37.85 -30.81 -53.79
CA ARG A 3 36.95 -30.27 -52.77
C ARG A 3 37.73 -30.33 -51.46
N ALA A 4 38.30 -29.20 -51.05
CA ALA A 4 38.82 -29.06 -49.69
C ALA A 4 37.65 -29.22 -48.71
N ALA A 5 37.65 -30.36 -47.99
CA ALA A 5 36.69 -30.65 -46.94
C ALA A 5 36.95 -29.73 -45.74
N VAL A 6 35.95 -28.95 -45.35
CA VAL A 6 35.91 -28.28 -44.06
C VAL A 6 35.67 -29.34 -42.98
N PRO A 7 36.55 -29.51 -41.97
CA PRO A 7 36.21 -30.33 -40.83
C PRO A 7 35.30 -29.51 -39.90
N VAL A 8 33.99 -29.69 -40.02
CA VAL A 8 33.04 -29.32 -38.96
C VAL A 8 33.01 -30.45 -37.95
N THR A 9 33.96 -30.46 -37.03
CA THR A 9 33.89 -31.29 -35.80
C THR A 9 34.05 -30.38 -34.60
N GLY A 10 33.05 -29.52 -34.38
CA GLY A 10 32.71 -29.07 -33.04
C GLY A 10 31.56 -29.92 -32.56
N GLU A 11 31.75 -30.74 -31.53
CA GLU A 11 30.65 -31.48 -30.89
C GLU A 11 29.50 -30.52 -30.60
N ASP A 12 28.28 -30.88 -31.02
CA ASP A 12 27.06 -30.13 -30.69
C ASP A 12 26.93 -30.07 -29.16
N GLY A 13 27.38 -28.97 -28.57
CA GLY A 13 27.41 -28.75 -27.12
C GLY A 13 26.05 -28.89 -26.46
N ARG A 14 24.95 -28.86 -27.24
CA ARG A 14 23.59 -29.13 -26.78
C ARG A 14 23.41 -30.55 -26.25
N ARG A 15 24.21 -31.53 -26.71
CA ARG A 15 24.19 -32.91 -26.20
C ARG A 15 24.72 -33.05 -24.77
N ARG A 16 25.46 -32.05 -24.27
CA ARG A 16 25.98 -32.00 -22.89
C ARG A 16 24.98 -31.40 -21.90
N ILE A 17 23.85 -30.85 -22.37
CA ILE A 17 22.81 -30.29 -21.49
C ILE A 17 22.11 -31.46 -20.78
N ALA A 18 22.23 -31.52 -19.46
CA ALA A 18 21.58 -32.54 -18.65
C ALA A 18 20.07 -32.56 -18.88
N ARG A 19 19.46 -33.75 -18.88
CA ARG A 19 18.02 -33.91 -19.02
C ARG A 19 17.29 -33.35 -17.81
N THR A 20 16.04 -32.93 -17.99
CA THR A 20 15.25 -32.27 -16.95
C THR A 20 15.04 -33.16 -15.72
N ASP A 21 14.88 -34.47 -15.90
CA ASP A 21 14.77 -35.44 -14.79
C ASP A 21 16.05 -35.51 -13.95
N VAL A 22 17.22 -35.46 -14.60
CA VAL A 22 18.53 -35.41 -13.93
C VAL A 22 18.69 -34.12 -13.15
N LEU A 23 18.36 -32.97 -13.75
CA LEU A 23 18.44 -31.67 -13.08
C LEU A 23 17.46 -31.57 -11.90
N LEU A 24 16.24 -32.09 -12.05
CA LEU A 24 15.26 -32.11 -10.97
C LEU A 24 15.63 -33.07 -9.81
N ALA A 25 16.66 -33.90 -9.98
CA ALA A 25 17.22 -34.72 -8.92
C ALA A 25 18.35 -34.02 -8.13
N ASP A 26 18.79 -32.82 -8.55
CA ASP A 26 19.72 -31.99 -7.77
C ASP A 26 19.10 -31.70 -6.38
N PRO A 27 19.80 -32.00 -5.26
CA PRO A 27 19.26 -31.81 -3.92
C PRO A 27 18.74 -30.39 -3.63
N ARG A 28 19.35 -29.36 -4.23
CA ARG A 28 18.93 -27.96 -4.09
C ARG A 28 17.58 -27.73 -4.76
N LEU A 29 17.38 -28.30 -5.94
CA LEU A 29 16.13 -28.22 -6.69
C LEU A 29 15.03 -29.10 -6.06
N VAL A 30 15.37 -30.23 -5.46
CA VAL A 30 14.45 -31.06 -4.67
C VAL A 30 13.95 -30.31 -3.43
N ALA A 31 14.87 -29.72 -2.66
CA ALA A 31 14.51 -28.90 -1.49
C ALA A 31 13.63 -27.71 -1.90
N ALA A 32 13.99 -27.03 -2.99
CA ALA A 32 13.18 -25.95 -3.55
C ALA A 32 11.79 -26.43 -3.99
N ALA A 33 11.66 -27.63 -4.55
CA ALA A 33 10.37 -28.16 -5.00
C ALA A 33 9.41 -28.43 -3.83
N GLY A 34 9.93 -28.82 -2.66
CA GLY A 34 9.13 -28.94 -1.43
C GLY A 34 8.58 -27.60 -0.93
N ARG A 35 9.31 -26.50 -1.15
CA ARG A 35 8.96 -25.15 -0.67
C ARG A 35 8.16 -24.32 -1.68
N LEU A 36 8.50 -24.40 -2.96
CA LEU A 36 7.96 -23.58 -4.04
C LEU A 36 6.96 -24.33 -4.93
N GLY A 37 6.95 -25.65 -4.84
CA GLY A 37 6.22 -26.53 -5.75
C GLY A 37 7.03 -26.93 -6.98
N ARG A 38 6.84 -28.18 -7.42
CA ARG A 38 7.58 -28.79 -8.54
C ARG A 38 7.42 -28.02 -9.86
N GLY A 39 6.26 -27.40 -10.10
CA GLY A 39 5.98 -26.64 -11.32
C GLY A 39 6.91 -25.43 -11.49
N VAL A 40 7.11 -24.66 -10.41
CA VAL A 40 7.99 -23.48 -10.39
C VAL A 40 9.44 -23.89 -10.66
N VAL A 41 9.91 -24.92 -9.96
CA VAL A 41 11.28 -25.44 -10.13
C VAL A 41 11.50 -25.97 -11.54
N LYS A 42 10.55 -26.74 -12.09
CA LYS A 42 10.64 -27.23 -13.47
C LYS A 42 10.70 -26.09 -14.48
N ALA A 43 9.93 -25.03 -14.29
CA ALA A 43 9.96 -23.86 -15.17
C ALA A 43 11.34 -23.19 -15.16
N ALA A 44 11.95 -23.00 -13.98
CA ALA A 44 13.30 -22.45 -13.83
C ALA A 44 14.36 -23.34 -14.54
N VAL A 45 14.28 -24.66 -14.35
CA VAL A 45 15.16 -25.63 -15.05
C VAL A 45 15.00 -25.53 -16.56
N VAL A 46 13.77 -25.50 -17.07
CA VAL A 46 13.52 -25.41 -18.51
C VAL A 46 14.05 -24.09 -19.07
N ALA A 47 13.85 -22.97 -18.36
CA ALA A 47 14.39 -21.67 -18.77
C ALA A 47 15.93 -21.69 -18.86
N ALA A 48 16.61 -22.23 -17.84
CA ALA A 48 18.07 -22.38 -17.85
C ALA A 48 18.54 -23.29 -19.00
N GLN A 49 17.86 -24.42 -19.25
CA GLN A 49 18.16 -25.30 -20.38
C GLN A 49 18.00 -24.58 -21.73
N GLN A 50 17.01 -23.71 -21.90
CA GLN A 50 16.84 -22.93 -23.14
C GLN A 50 17.97 -21.93 -23.35
N ARG A 51 18.40 -21.23 -22.29
CA ARG A 51 19.57 -20.34 -22.34
C ARG A 51 20.83 -21.09 -22.74
N ALA A 52 21.03 -22.31 -22.23
CA ALA A 52 22.15 -23.16 -22.65
C ALA A 52 22.05 -23.59 -24.12
N ARG A 53 20.84 -23.91 -24.62
CA ARG A 53 20.62 -24.23 -26.04
C ARG A 53 20.87 -23.05 -26.99
N ALA A 54 20.59 -21.84 -26.51
CA ALA A 54 20.87 -20.58 -27.19
C ALA A 54 22.35 -20.15 -27.11
N GLY A 55 23.18 -20.83 -26.30
CA GLY A 55 24.60 -20.51 -26.13
C GLY A 55 24.87 -19.36 -25.16
N GLU A 56 23.87 -18.91 -24.39
CA GLU A 56 24.01 -17.83 -23.41
C GLU A 56 24.72 -18.28 -22.14
N ILE A 57 24.62 -19.57 -21.79
CA ILE A 57 25.26 -20.17 -20.63
C ILE A 57 25.89 -21.53 -21.00
N PRO A 58 26.95 -21.97 -20.30
CA PRO A 58 27.52 -23.31 -20.48
C PRO A 58 26.52 -24.43 -20.11
N PRO A 59 26.53 -25.60 -20.79
CA PRO A 59 25.65 -26.73 -20.49
C PRO A 59 25.72 -27.26 -19.04
N ASP A 60 26.89 -27.19 -18.42
CA ASP A 60 27.17 -27.59 -17.03
C ASP A 60 26.70 -26.56 -16.00
N ALA A 61 26.51 -25.29 -16.40
CA ALA A 61 26.01 -24.23 -15.52
C ALA A 61 24.47 -24.26 -15.34
N VAL A 62 23.75 -25.13 -16.04
CA VAL A 62 22.28 -25.13 -16.06
C VAL A 62 21.67 -25.33 -14.67
N ALA A 63 22.24 -26.21 -13.84
CA ALA A 63 21.73 -26.45 -12.50
C ALA A 63 21.90 -25.22 -11.60
N ASP A 64 23.08 -24.60 -11.63
CA ASP A 64 23.38 -23.40 -10.84
C ASP A 64 22.55 -22.20 -11.27
N VAL A 65 22.38 -22.01 -12.58
CA VAL A 65 21.52 -20.96 -13.13
C VAL A 65 20.05 -21.21 -12.76
N ALA A 66 19.58 -22.46 -12.82
CA ALA A 66 18.22 -22.78 -12.39
C ALA A 66 18.01 -22.46 -10.91
N VAL A 67 18.93 -22.88 -10.03
CA VAL A 67 18.89 -22.60 -8.59
C VAL A 67 18.95 -21.09 -8.31
N GLY A 68 19.87 -20.37 -8.95
CA GLY A 68 20.02 -18.92 -8.78
C GLY A 68 18.84 -18.11 -9.33
N SER A 69 18.02 -18.69 -10.21
CA SER A 69 16.82 -18.04 -10.75
C SER A 69 15.54 -18.32 -9.97
N LEU A 70 15.60 -19.16 -8.93
CA LEU A 70 14.42 -19.51 -8.15
C LEU A 70 13.89 -18.30 -7.35
N PRO A 71 12.57 -18.11 -7.29
CA PRO A 71 12.00 -17.04 -6.50
C PRO A 71 12.12 -17.31 -4.98
N VAL A 72 12.09 -16.23 -4.21
CA VAL A 72 12.11 -16.29 -2.74
C VAL A 72 10.87 -16.99 -2.20
N THR A 73 9.71 -16.82 -2.84
CA THR A 73 8.46 -17.48 -2.45
C THR A 73 7.78 -18.09 -3.66
N ALA A 74 6.73 -18.89 -3.44
CA ALA A 74 5.89 -19.39 -4.54
C ALA A 74 5.04 -18.29 -5.19
N SER A 75 5.06 -17.06 -4.65
CA SER A 75 4.43 -15.88 -5.24
C SER A 75 5.37 -15.20 -6.25
N GLY A 76 4.79 -14.61 -7.29
CA GLY A 76 5.52 -13.81 -8.28
C GLY A 76 5.95 -12.42 -7.78
N LEU A 77 5.46 -11.99 -6.61
CA LEU A 77 5.85 -10.72 -6.00
C LEU A 77 7.27 -10.83 -5.41
N ARG A 78 8.07 -9.78 -5.61
CA ARG A 78 9.45 -9.69 -5.13
C ARG A 78 9.57 -8.62 -4.03
N PRO A 79 10.45 -8.81 -3.03
CA PRO A 79 10.74 -7.77 -2.06
C PRO A 79 11.41 -6.57 -2.75
N VAL A 80 11.00 -5.37 -2.35
CA VAL A 80 11.54 -4.10 -2.84
C VAL A 80 11.92 -3.23 -1.64
N ILE A 81 13.17 -2.76 -1.59
CA ILE A 81 13.57 -1.65 -0.72
C ILE A 81 13.09 -0.36 -1.38
N ASN A 82 12.14 0.31 -0.73
CA ASN A 82 11.66 1.62 -1.16
C ASN A 82 12.65 2.70 -0.71
N ALA A 83 13.49 3.17 -1.64
CA ALA A 83 14.43 4.28 -1.43
C ALA A 83 14.03 5.51 -2.27
N THR A 84 12.74 5.67 -2.58
CA THR A 84 12.25 6.77 -3.42
C THR A 84 12.04 8.07 -2.65
N GLY A 85 11.84 7.98 -1.32
CA GLY A 85 11.38 9.10 -0.50
C GLY A 85 9.86 9.26 -0.50
N VAL A 86 9.12 8.40 -1.21
CA VAL A 86 7.65 8.37 -1.19
C VAL A 86 7.20 7.30 -0.19
N LEU A 87 6.62 7.71 0.94
CA LEU A 87 6.29 6.80 2.04
C LEU A 87 5.21 5.77 1.66
N LEU A 88 4.11 6.25 1.09
CA LEU A 88 2.95 5.47 0.66
C LEU A 88 2.97 5.34 -0.86
N HIS A 89 3.94 4.58 -1.36
CA HIS A 89 4.12 4.37 -2.79
C HIS A 89 3.09 3.35 -3.32
N THR A 90 2.13 3.81 -4.13
CA THR A 90 1.01 3.00 -4.63
C THR A 90 1.48 1.75 -5.39
N ASN A 91 2.46 1.89 -6.29
CA ASN A 91 2.98 0.77 -7.08
C ASN A 91 3.79 -0.25 -6.24
N LEU A 92 4.24 0.11 -5.04
CA LEU A 92 4.98 -0.77 -4.13
C LEU A 92 4.07 -1.36 -3.03
N GLY A 93 2.76 -1.14 -3.10
CA GLY A 93 1.80 -1.71 -2.16
C GLY A 93 1.47 -0.83 -0.96
N ARG A 94 1.72 0.48 -1.02
CA ARG A 94 1.41 1.48 0.03
C ARG A 94 2.12 1.17 1.37
N ALA A 95 1.37 1.08 2.47
CA ALA A 95 1.90 0.95 3.82
C ALA A 95 2.52 -0.44 4.08
N PRO A 96 3.81 -0.52 4.44
CA PRO A 96 4.37 -1.76 4.96
C PRO A 96 3.86 -2.04 6.38
N LEU A 97 3.61 -3.31 6.67
CA LEU A 97 3.15 -3.76 7.99
C LEU A 97 4.31 -3.79 9.01
N SER A 98 4.03 -3.43 10.26
CA SER A 98 4.95 -3.61 11.38
C SER A 98 5.22 -5.10 11.64
N ASP A 99 6.30 -5.43 12.34
CA ASP A 99 6.58 -6.82 12.73
C ASP A 99 5.45 -7.42 13.57
N ALA A 100 4.88 -6.66 14.50
CA ALA A 100 3.70 -7.09 15.27
C ALA A 100 2.50 -7.45 14.36
N ALA A 101 2.25 -6.66 13.31
CA ALA A 101 1.19 -6.96 12.35
C ALA A 101 1.52 -8.17 11.46
N ARG A 102 2.79 -8.35 11.07
CA ARG A 102 3.26 -9.52 10.31
C ARG A 102 3.14 -10.81 11.13
N GLU A 103 3.49 -10.76 12.41
CA GLU A 103 3.31 -11.87 13.36
C GLU A 103 1.83 -12.23 13.52
N ALA A 104 0.95 -11.23 13.68
CA ALA A 104 -0.49 -11.45 13.76
C ALA A 104 -1.04 -12.12 12.48
N VAL A 105 -0.56 -11.71 11.29
CA VAL A 105 -0.91 -12.37 10.02
C VAL A 105 -0.40 -13.81 9.98
N ALA A 106 0.82 -14.07 10.46
CA ALA A 106 1.38 -15.41 10.51
C ALA A 106 0.52 -16.34 11.38
N VAL A 107 0.06 -15.88 12.55
CA VAL A 107 -0.90 -16.63 13.38
C VAL A 107 -2.23 -16.81 12.64
N ALA A 108 -2.76 -15.75 12.03
CA ALA A 108 -4.01 -15.78 11.28
C ALA A 108 -3.97 -16.66 10.03
N SER A 109 -2.80 -17.06 9.54
CA SER A 109 -2.67 -18.02 8.44
C SER A 109 -3.24 -19.40 8.81
N GLY A 110 -3.17 -19.78 10.10
CA GLY A 110 -3.77 -21.00 10.66
C GLY A 110 -5.25 -20.86 11.03
N ALA A 111 -5.78 -21.82 11.80
CA ALA A 111 -7.15 -21.73 12.34
C ALA A 111 -7.20 -20.75 13.52
N THR A 112 -8.15 -19.80 13.48
CA THR A 112 -8.33 -18.78 14.53
C THR A 112 -9.81 -18.60 14.89
N ASP A 113 -10.06 -18.00 16.05
CA ASP A 113 -11.37 -17.74 16.63
C ASP A 113 -12.08 -16.51 16.03
N VAL A 114 -11.85 -16.22 14.75
CA VAL A 114 -12.31 -15.00 14.06
C VAL A 114 -13.81 -14.68 14.22
N GLU A 115 -14.64 -15.72 14.32
CA GLU A 115 -16.09 -15.68 14.56
C GLU A 115 -16.50 -16.69 15.64
N LEU A 116 -15.60 -17.05 16.55
CA LEU A 116 -15.83 -18.06 17.59
C LEU A 116 -15.59 -17.44 18.97
N ASP A 117 -16.48 -17.74 19.90
CA ASP A 117 -16.25 -17.52 21.31
C ASP A 117 -15.63 -18.80 21.89
N LEU A 118 -14.39 -18.72 22.37
CA LEU A 118 -13.67 -19.87 22.88
C LEU A 118 -14.17 -20.34 24.26
N GLU A 119 -14.82 -19.46 25.02
CA GLU A 119 -15.40 -19.82 26.33
C GLU A 119 -16.66 -20.67 26.15
N THR A 120 -17.50 -20.31 25.18
CA THR A 120 -18.81 -20.95 24.95
C THR A 120 -18.82 -21.96 23.79
N GLY A 121 -17.82 -21.92 22.91
CA GLY A 121 -17.77 -22.70 21.66
C GLY A 121 -18.80 -22.27 20.61
N ARG A 122 -19.45 -21.11 20.77
CA ARG A 122 -20.52 -20.63 19.90
C ARG A 122 -20.05 -19.54 18.95
N ARG A 123 -20.83 -19.31 17.87
CA ARG A 123 -20.55 -18.25 16.91
C ARG A 123 -20.61 -16.88 17.57
N ALA A 124 -19.62 -16.05 17.30
CA ALA A 124 -19.47 -14.69 17.77
C ALA A 124 -19.41 -13.67 16.63
N LYS A 125 -19.49 -12.38 16.97
CA LYS A 125 -19.30 -11.28 16.01
C LYS A 125 -17.89 -11.34 15.43
N ARG A 126 -17.81 -11.31 14.10
CA ARG A 126 -16.54 -11.29 13.36
C ARG A 126 -15.70 -10.09 13.78
N GLY A 127 -14.44 -10.32 14.12
CA GLY A 127 -13.49 -9.24 14.42
C GLY A 127 -13.89 -8.40 15.63
N ARG A 128 -14.62 -8.95 16.60
CA ARG A 128 -15.09 -8.22 17.80
C ARG A 128 -13.98 -7.40 18.48
N SER A 129 -12.77 -7.96 18.53
CA SER A 129 -11.60 -7.36 19.19
C SER A 129 -11.06 -6.16 18.43
N VAL A 130 -10.87 -6.25 17.10
CA VAL A 130 -10.43 -5.10 16.30
C VAL A 130 -11.47 -3.98 16.27
N LEU A 131 -12.76 -4.31 16.24
CA LEU A 131 -13.81 -3.29 16.31
C LEU A 131 -13.78 -2.53 17.64
N ALA A 132 -13.56 -3.24 18.75
CA ALA A 132 -13.38 -2.62 20.06
C ALA A 132 -12.11 -1.74 20.09
N ALA A 133 -11.01 -2.21 19.49
CA ALA A 133 -9.76 -1.45 19.42
C ALA A 133 -9.91 -0.13 18.64
N LEU A 134 -10.69 -0.14 17.54
CA LEU A 134 -10.97 1.07 16.76
C LEU A 134 -11.78 2.09 17.56
N VAL A 135 -12.81 1.64 18.29
CA VAL A 135 -13.61 2.52 19.18
C VAL A 135 -12.76 3.06 20.33
N GLU A 136 -11.88 2.25 20.90
CA GLU A 136 -10.93 2.70 21.93
C GLU A 136 -9.97 3.78 21.40
N ARG A 137 -9.53 3.67 20.14
CA ARG A 137 -8.66 4.67 19.50
C ARG A 137 -9.38 5.90 19.00
N VAL A 138 -10.67 5.82 18.73
CA VAL A 138 -11.51 6.96 18.33
C VAL A 138 -12.74 7.01 19.25
N PRO A 139 -12.61 7.50 20.49
CA PRO A 139 -13.70 7.49 21.47
C PRO A 139 -14.94 8.30 21.04
N GLN A 140 -14.80 9.19 20.06
CA GLN A 140 -15.91 9.93 19.44
C GLN A 140 -16.78 9.03 18.54
N ALA A 141 -16.30 7.85 18.15
CA ALA A 141 -17.08 6.86 17.43
C ALA A 141 -17.82 5.96 18.42
N GLU A 142 -19.15 5.96 18.37
CA GLU A 142 -19.98 5.06 19.18
C GLU A 142 -19.85 3.60 18.73
N ALA A 143 -19.60 3.38 17.43
CA ALA A 143 -19.35 2.07 16.86
C ALA A 143 -18.37 2.10 15.69
N ALA A 144 -17.83 0.92 15.38
CA ALA A 144 -16.95 0.69 14.25
C ALA A 144 -17.38 -0.51 13.39
N HIS A 145 -17.09 -0.44 12.09
CA HIS A 145 -17.15 -1.55 11.15
C HIS A 145 -15.97 -1.51 10.18
N VAL A 146 -15.64 -2.65 9.58
CA VAL A 146 -14.50 -2.80 8.67
C VAL A 146 -14.91 -3.60 7.45
N VAL A 147 -14.59 -3.07 6.27
CA VAL A 147 -14.85 -3.66 4.95
C VAL A 147 -13.55 -3.77 4.14
N ASN A 148 -13.63 -4.29 2.92
CA ASN A 148 -12.47 -4.65 2.09
C ASN A 148 -11.49 -3.49 1.79
N ASN A 149 -11.97 -2.28 1.53
CA ASN A 149 -11.16 -1.09 1.26
C ASN A 149 -12.00 0.20 1.43
N GLY A 150 -11.37 1.38 1.35
CA GLY A 150 -12.09 2.66 1.48
C GLY A 150 -13.24 2.85 0.46
N ALA A 151 -13.05 2.41 -0.79
CA ALA A 151 -14.11 2.42 -1.80
C ALA A 151 -15.32 1.57 -1.40
N ALA A 152 -15.09 0.39 -0.81
CA ALA A 152 -16.15 -0.45 -0.28
C ALA A 152 -16.90 0.20 0.89
N ALA A 153 -16.23 1.05 1.68
CA ALA A 153 -16.90 1.79 2.75
C ALA A 153 -17.91 2.81 2.18
N LEU A 154 -17.51 3.52 1.12
CA LEU A 154 -18.39 4.42 0.38
C LEU A 154 -19.55 3.69 -0.31
N VAL A 155 -19.28 2.56 -0.99
CA VAL A 155 -20.34 1.73 -1.60
C VAL A 155 -21.32 1.25 -0.54
N LEU A 156 -20.83 0.81 0.62
CA LEU A 156 -21.69 0.35 1.71
C LEU A 156 -22.57 1.48 2.23
N ALA A 157 -22.00 2.66 2.47
CA ALA A 157 -22.75 3.84 2.90
C ALA A 157 -23.80 4.26 1.87
N ALA A 158 -23.41 4.37 0.59
CA ALA A 158 -24.32 4.74 -0.50
C ALA A 158 -25.48 3.75 -0.65
N THR A 159 -25.19 2.45 -0.66
CA THR A 159 -26.21 1.40 -0.82
C THR A 159 -27.16 1.35 0.39
N ALA A 160 -26.64 1.55 1.61
CA ALA A 160 -27.44 1.44 2.83
C ALA A 160 -28.23 2.71 3.17
N LEU A 161 -27.73 3.90 2.81
CA LEU A 161 -28.30 5.19 3.21
C LEU A 161 -28.98 5.94 2.06
N ALA A 162 -28.61 5.67 0.81
CA ALA A 162 -29.15 6.35 -0.37
C ALA A 162 -29.72 5.42 -1.47
N PRO A 163 -30.46 4.35 -1.15
CA PRO A 163 -31.05 3.49 -2.19
C PRO A 163 -32.10 4.27 -2.99
N GLY A 164 -31.77 4.63 -4.24
CA GLY A 164 -32.64 5.46 -5.08
C GLY A 164 -32.84 6.89 -4.55
N ARG A 165 -31.97 7.37 -3.65
CA ARG A 165 -32.01 8.71 -3.04
C ARG A 165 -30.80 9.53 -3.48
N GLU A 166 -30.80 10.81 -3.12
CA GLU A 166 -29.73 11.74 -3.48
C GLU A 166 -28.56 11.71 -2.49
N ILE A 167 -27.33 11.76 -3.02
CA ILE A 167 -26.11 12.05 -2.27
C ILE A 167 -25.67 13.46 -2.66
N VAL A 168 -25.72 14.39 -1.71
CA VAL A 168 -25.32 15.78 -1.96
C VAL A 168 -23.80 15.91 -1.80
N ILE A 169 -23.11 16.42 -2.81
CA ILE A 169 -21.64 16.51 -2.85
C ILE A 169 -21.18 17.80 -3.54
N SER A 170 -20.11 18.40 -3.03
CA SER A 170 -19.45 19.56 -3.67
C SER A 170 -18.82 19.17 -5.00
N ARG A 171 -18.97 20.01 -6.03
CA ARG A 171 -18.30 19.82 -7.33
C ARG A 171 -16.77 19.74 -7.21
N GLY A 172 -16.19 20.46 -6.24
CA GLY A 172 -14.75 20.45 -5.97
C GLY A 172 -14.23 19.16 -5.30
N GLU A 173 -15.12 18.29 -4.85
CA GLU A 173 -14.78 17.07 -4.10
C GLU A 173 -15.03 15.78 -4.91
N MET A 174 -15.39 15.92 -6.18
CA MET A 174 -15.56 14.79 -7.10
C MET A 174 -14.20 14.34 -7.62
N VAL A 175 -13.62 13.35 -6.94
CA VAL A 175 -12.24 12.93 -7.18
C VAL A 175 -12.11 11.72 -8.10
N GLU A 176 -11.08 11.76 -8.95
CA GLU A 176 -10.50 10.59 -9.61
C GLU A 176 -9.21 10.20 -8.86
N ILE A 177 -9.06 8.91 -8.56
CA ILE A 177 -7.94 8.36 -7.79
C ILE A 177 -7.31 7.21 -8.57
N GLY A 178 -5.98 7.07 -8.49
CA GLY A 178 -5.27 5.95 -9.10
C GLY A 178 -5.35 5.98 -10.63
N ASP A 179 -5.57 4.81 -11.24
CA ASP A 179 -5.61 4.62 -12.70
C ASP A 179 -7.04 4.73 -13.25
N GLY A 180 -7.62 5.94 -13.18
CA GLY A 180 -8.95 6.23 -13.73
C GLY A 180 -10.15 5.86 -12.85
N PHE A 181 -9.95 5.58 -11.55
CA PHE A 181 -11.05 5.23 -10.65
C PHE A 181 -11.77 6.49 -10.15
N ARG A 182 -13.05 6.63 -10.50
CA ARG A 182 -13.88 7.81 -10.20
C ARG A 182 -14.90 7.52 -9.12
N ILE A 183 -14.80 8.26 -8.01
CA ILE A 183 -15.77 8.17 -6.90
C ILE A 183 -17.21 8.45 -7.35
N PRO A 184 -17.49 9.46 -8.20
CA PRO A 184 -18.85 9.69 -8.67
C PRO A 184 -19.47 8.49 -9.41
N GLU A 185 -18.70 7.86 -10.30
CA GLU A 185 -19.17 6.69 -11.07
C GLU A 185 -19.42 5.48 -10.18
N LEU A 186 -18.56 5.26 -9.18
CA LEU A 186 -18.75 4.24 -8.15
C LEU A 186 -20.07 4.43 -7.38
N LEU A 187 -20.32 5.66 -6.92
CA LEU A 187 -21.53 5.98 -6.14
C LEU A 187 -22.80 5.86 -7.00
N ALA A 188 -22.76 6.34 -8.24
CA ALA A 188 -23.88 6.18 -9.17
C ALA A 188 -24.20 4.69 -9.44
N ALA A 189 -23.18 3.83 -9.50
CA ALA A 189 -23.37 2.39 -9.71
C ALA A 189 -24.11 1.68 -8.57
N THR A 190 -24.24 2.29 -7.38
CA THR A 190 -25.06 1.74 -6.28
C THR A 190 -26.55 2.07 -6.44
N GLY A 191 -26.95 2.78 -7.50
CA GLY A 191 -28.31 3.27 -7.72
C GLY A 191 -28.62 4.58 -6.98
N ALA A 192 -27.62 5.22 -6.37
CA ALA A 192 -27.78 6.55 -5.80
C ALA A 192 -27.74 7.62 -6.90
N ARG A 193 -28.42 8.76 -6.68
CA ARG A 193 -28.35 9.93 -7.55
C ARG A 193 -27.37 10.94 -6.95
N LEU A 194 -26.41 11.43 -7.71
CA LEU A 194 -25.53 12.50 -7.23
C LEU A 194 -26.20 13.86 -7.42
N ARG A 195 -26.26 14.63 -6.34
CA ARG A 195 -26.76 16.01 -6.33
C ARG A 195 -25.57 16.94 -6.09
N GLU A 196 -24.96 17.38 -7.18
CA GLU A 196 -23.78 18.24 -7.15
C GLU A 196 -24.14 19.68 -6.78
N VAL A 197 -23.36 20.28 -5.87
CA VAL A 197 -23.56 21.66 -5.38
C VAL A 197 -22.30 22.51 -5.48
N GLY A 198 -22.47 23.83 -5.42
CA GLY A 198 -21.39 24.81 -5.49
C GLY A 198 -20.65 24.79 -6.83
N THR A 199 -19.37 25.12 -6.79
CA THR A 199 -18.43 25.17 -7.93
C THR A 199 -17.14 24.43 -7.60
N THR A 200 -16.24 24.26 -8.57
CA THR A 200 -14.98 23.54 -8.36
C THR A 200 -14.13 24.15 -7.25
N ASN A 201 -14.01 25.48 -7.21
CA ASN A 201 -13.17 26.17 -6.24
C ASN A 201 -13.94 26.64 -5.00
N ARG A 202 -15.25 26.90 -5.10
CA ARG A 202 -16.05 27.45 -3.99
C ARG A 202 -17.37 26.72 -3.82
N THR A 203 -17.59 26.24 -2.61
CA THR A 203 -18.87 25.68 -2.15
C THR A 203 -19.17 26.22 -0.75
N THR A 204 -20.43 26.62 -0.52
CA THR A 204 -20.91 27.17 0.75
C THR A 204 -21.92 26.24 1.43
N PRO A 205 -22.16 26.38 2.75
CA PRO A 205 -23.24 25.66 3.43
C PRO A 205 -24.61 25.95 2.82
N ASP A 206 -24.84 27.15 2.31
CA ASP A 206 -26.09 27.53 1.62
C ASP A 206 -26.30 26.71 0.34
N ASP A 207 -25.22 26.41 -0.41
CA ASP A 207 -25.30 25.54 -1.59
C ASP A 207 -25.80 24.13 -1.22
N TYR A 208 -25.35 23.60 -0.08
CA TYR A 208 -25.84 22.32 0.45
C TYR A 208 -27.28 22.44 0.98
N ALA A 209 -27.57 23.47 1.77
CA ALA A 209 -28.89 23.67 2.38
C ALA A 209 -29.99 23.80 1.31
N ALA A 210 -29.71 24.46 0.18
CA ALA A 210 -30.64 24.59 -0.94
C ALA A 210 -30.89 23.27 -1.70
N ALA A 211 -29.99 22.28 -1.56
CA ALA A 211 -30.09 20.99 -2.22
C ALA A 211 -30.64 19.87 -1.32
N VAL A 212 -30.54 20.01 0.00
CA VAL A 212 -31.07 19.02 0.94
C VAL A 212 -32.60 19.05 0.94
N GLY A 213 -33.22 17.87 0.86
CA GLY A 213 -34.67 17.69 0.91
C GLY A 213 -35.09 16.27 1.25
N GLU A 214 -36.37 15.94 1.07
CA GLU A 214 -36.94 14.62 1.41
C GLU A 214 -36.25 13.45 0.70
N GLU A 215 -35.79 13.69 -0.53
CA GLU A 215 -35.08 12.71 -1.36
C GLU A 215 -33.60 12.54 -0.98
N THR A 216 -33.05 13.35 -0.06
CA THR A 216 -31.63 13.30 0.31
C THR A 216 -31.34 12.16 1.28
N GLY A 217 -30.49 11.21 0.85
CA GLY A 217 -29.99 10.14 1.71
C GLY A 217 -28.97 10.64 2.72
N PHE A 218 -27.94 11.35 2.25
CA PHE A 218 -26.91 11.95 3.09
C PHE A 218 -26.10 13.01 2.32
N ILE A 219 -25.34 13.82 3.06
CA ILE A 219 -24.29 14.70 2.53
C ILE A 219 -22.97 13.95 2.56
N LEU A 220 -22.26 13.91 1.43
CA LEU A 220 -20.89 13.41 1.36
C LEU A 220 -19.92 14.58 1.38
N LYS A 221 -19.05 14.62 2.39
CA LYS A 221 -17.89 15.52 2.46
C LYS A 221 -16.63 14.71 2.11
N GLY A 222 -16.08 14.93 0.92
CA GLY A 222 -14.88 14.25 0.45
C GLY A 222 -13.59 15.01 0.78
N HIS A 223 -12.52 14.29 1.09
CA HIS A 223 -11.16 14.84 1.15
C HIS A 223 -10.44 14.69 -0.21
N PRO A 224 -9.95 15.78 -0.83
CA PRO A 224 -9.10 15.70 -2.02
C PRO A 224 -7.69 15.18 -1.66
N SER A 225 -7.59 13.88 -1.37
CA SER A 225 -6.37 13.25 -0.82
C SER A 225 -5.19 13.11 -1.81
N ASN A 226 -5.39 13.42 -3.09
CA ASN A 226 -4.38 13.25 -4.16
C ASN A 226 -4.15 14.51 -5.02
N PHE A 227 -4.81 15.64 -4.73
CA PHE A 227 -4.57 16.91 -5.41
C PHE A 227 -4.92 18.10 -4.50
N ARG A 228 -4.52 19.31 -4.89
CA ARG A 228 -4.92 20.56 -4.24
C ARG A 228 -5.52 21.52 -5.25
N ILE A 229 -6.43 22.36 -4.78
CA ILE A 229 -6.91 23.53 -5.51
C ILE A 229 -6.38 24.76 -4.78
N GLU A 230 -5.62 25.60 -5.47
CA GLU A 230 -5.01 26.82 -4.92
C GLU A 230 -5.67 28.07 -5.52
N GLY A 231 -5.53 29.21 -4.83
CA GLY A 231 -6.14 30.50 -5.22
C GLY A 231 -7.40 30.82 -4.43
N PHE A 232 -8.45 31.33 -5.11
CA PHE A 232 -9.72 31.71 -4.47
C PHE A 232 -10.60 30.49 -4.22
N THR A 233 -10.31 29.76 -3.14
CA THR A 233 -11.03 28.54 -2.77
C THR A 233 -11.82 28.68 -1.47
N ARG A 234 -12.90 27.91 -1.34
CA ARG A 234 -13.69 27.75 -0.11
C ARG A 234 -14.41 26.40 -0.13
N GLY A 235 -14.22 25.59 0.90
CA GLY A 235 -15.06 24.42 1.19
C GLY A 235 -16.03 24.73 2.33
N ALA A 236 -17.14 23.99 2.41
CA ALA A 236 -17.95 23.96 3.62
C ALA A 236 -17.39 22.91 4.59
N ASP A 237 -17.22 23.28 5.85
CA ASP A 237 -16.68 22.37 6.87
C ASP A 237 -17.77 21.46 7.43
N VAL A 238 -17.38 20.30 7.98
CA VAL A 238 -18.33 19.33 8.57
C VAL A 238 -19.25 19.96 9.61
N ALA A 239 -18.73 20.88 10.44
CA ALA A 239 -19.52 21.57 11.46
C ALA A 239 -20.63 22.46 10.85
N GLU A 240 -20.38 23.07 9.68
CA GLU A 240 -21.39 23.85 8.98
C GLU A 240 -22.46 22.94 8.34
N LEU A 241 -22.12 21.70 7.99
CA LEU A 241 -23.00 20.74 7.32
C LEU A 241 -23.84 19.89 8.28
N ALA A 242 -23.32 19.61 9.48
CA ALA A 242 -23.96 18.71 10.45
C ALA A 242 -25.37 19.15 10.88
N GLY A 243 -25.68 20.45 10.78
CA GLY A 243 -26.98 21.03 11.16
C GLY A 243 -28.06 20.96 10.08
N LEU A 244 -27.79 20.39 8.90
CA LEU A 244 -28.70 20.44 7.75
C LEU A 244 -29.79 19.35 7.73
N GLY A 245 -29.95 18.58 8.82
CA GLY A 245 -31.08 17.66 9.01
C GLY A 245 -30.98 16.31 8.30
N VAL A 246 -29.84 16.00 7.65
CA VAL A 246 -29.53 14.70 7.05
C VAL A 246 -28.15 14.21 7.52
N PRO A 247 -27.88 12.89 7.50
CA PRO A 247 -26.57 12.39 7.89
C PRO A 247 -25.43 13.03 7.08
N VAL A 248 -24.33 13.35 7.75
CA VAL A 248 -23.07 13.77 7.11
C VAL A 248 -22.09 12.61 7.15
N VAL A 249 -21.68 12.13 5.98
CA VAL A 249 -20.62 11.13 5.80
C VAL A 249 -19.36 11.86 5.37
N ALA A 250 -18.34 11.84 6.24
CA ALA A 250 -17.03 12.42 5.95
C ALA A 250 -16.06 11.33 5.46
N ASP A 251 -15.71 11.36 4.18
CA ASP A 251 -14.68 10.48 3.63
C ASP A 251 -13.31 11.15 3.73
N ILE A 252 -12.60 10.85 4.82
CA ILE A 252 -11.26 11.42 5.05
C ILE A 252 -10.22 10.77 4.15
N GLY A 253 -10.50 9.57 3.64
CA GLY A 253 -9.66 8.85 2.69
C GLY A 253 -8.33 8.33 3.24
N SER A 254 -7.61 9.11 4.05
CA SER A 254 -6.22 8.96 4.47
C SER A 254 -5.98 7.93 5.57
N GLY A 255 -6.99 7.67 6.41
CA GLY A 255 -6.89 6.70 7.51
C GLY A 255 -6.37 7.27 8.82
N LEU A 256 -6.11 8.57 8.94
CA LEU A 256 -5.77 9.15 10.24
C LEU A 256 -6.94 8.98 11.23
N LEU A 257 -6.63 8.38 12.39
CA LEU A 257 -7.61 8.19 13.46
C LEU A 257 -7.68 9.42 14.39
N ALA A 258 -6.58 10.15 14.51
CA ALA A 258 -6.43 11.33 15.35
C ALA A 258 -5.51 12.35 14.64
N PRO A 259 -5.49 13.63 15.06
CA PRO A 259 -4.66 14.66 14.44
C PRO A 259 -3.18 14.30 14.42
N GLU A 260 -2.51 14.57 13.31
CA GLU A 260 -1.06 14.40 13.15
C GLU A 260 -0.40 15.78 13.06
N PRO A 261 0.43 16.18 14.05
CA PRO A 261 1.05 17.51 14.07
C PRO A 261 1.87 17.88 12.83
N LEU A 262 2.46 16.89 12.15
CA LEU A 262 3.20 17.14 10.90
C LEU A 262 2.27 17.38 9.70
N LEU A 263 0.99 17.02 9.82
CA LEU A 263 -0.02 17.09 8.76
C LEU A 263 -1.28 17.82 9.28
N PRO A 264 -1.17 19.10 9.71
CA PRO A 264 -2.24 19.80 10.42
C PRO A 264 -3.53 19.97 9.60
N ASP A 265 -3.42 20.03 8.27
CA ASP A 265 -4.56 20.18 7.35
C ASP A 265 -5.13 18.84 6.88
N GLU A 266 -4.50 17.71 7.24
CA GLU A 266 -4.97 16.39 6.85
C GLU A 266 -6.10 15.94 7.79
N PRO A 267 -7.27 15.55 7.27
CA PRO A 267 -8.41 15.24 8.11
C PRO A 267 -8.26 13.90 8.82
N ASP A 268 -8.73 13.86 10.06
CA ASP A 268 -8.72 12.67 10.91
C ASP A 268 -10.12 12.31 11.44
N ALA A 269 -10.31 11.04 11.81
CA ALA A 269 -11.61 10.53 12.22
C ALA A 269 -12.13 11.18 13.51
N ALA A 270 -11.27 11.39 14.51
CA ALA A 270 -11.67 11.97 15.78
C ALA A 270 -12.16 13.42 15.63
N SER A 271 -11.44 14.24 14.86
CA SER A 271 -11.83 15.64 14.60
C SER A 271 -13.10 15.73 13.78
N MET A 272 -13.28 14.89 12.75
CA MET A 272 -14.48 14.91 11.93
C MET A 272 -15.73 14.49 12.71
N LEU A 273 -15.63 13.45 13.54
CA LEU A 273 -16.73 13.04 14.42
C LEU A 273 -17.04 14.11 15.47
N LYS A 274 -16.01 14.72 16.07
CA LYS A 274 -16.17 15.84 17.02
C LYS A 274 -16.83 17.06 16.37
N ALA A 275 -16.58 17.30 15.09
CA ALA A 275 -17.21 18.37 14.32
C ALA A 275 -18.67 18.09 13.94
N GLY A 276 -19.19 16.88 14.19
CA GLY A 276 -20.59 16.52 13.93
C GLY A 276 -20.81 15.63 12.71
N ALA A 277 -19.75 15.04 12.12
CA ALA A 277 -19.94 13.97 11.15
C ALA A 277 -20.69 12.80 11.81
N HIS A 278 -21.69 12.26 11.12
CA HIS A 278 -22.46 11.13 11.61
C HIS A 278 -21.74 9.80 11.35
N LEU A 279 -20.98 9.77 10.25
CA LEU A 279 -20.10 8.69 9.85
C LEU A 279 -18.80 9.24 9.27
N VAL A 280 -17.69 8.56 9.52
CA VAL A 280 -16.41 8.74 8.86
C VAL A 280 -16.04 7.46 8.12
N THR A 281 -15.61 7.62 6.87
CA THR A 281 -14.99 6.54 6.07
C THR A 281 -13.52 6.83 5.79
N ALA A 282 -12.68 5.78 5.79
CA ALA A 282 -11.25 5.92 5.53
C ALA A 282 -10.62 4.63 4.98
N SER A 283 -9.39 4.71 4.45
CA SER A 283 -8.59 3.54 4.08
C SER A 283 -7.58 3.18 5.18
N GLY A 284 -7.39 1.90 5.47
CA GLY A 284 -6.43 1.47 6.51
C GLY A 284 -4.98 1.29 6.07
N ASP A 285 -4.70 1.23 4.77
CA ASP A 285 -3.36 1.01 4.18
C ASP A 285 -2.66 2.30 3.74
N LYS A 286 -3.10 3.43 4.29
CA LYS A 286 -2.54 4.75 4.02
C LYS A 286 -1.84 5.28 5.28
N LEU A 287 -2.21 6.45 5.80
CA LEU A 287 -1.56 7.07 6.95
C LEU A 287 -1.76 6.29 8.26
N LEU A 288 -2.80 5.45 8.37
CA LEU A 288 -2.90 4.49 9.47
C LEU A 288 -1.69 3.53 9.50
N GLY A 289 -1.11 3.22 8.35
CA GLY A 289 0.02 2.30 8.23
C GLY A 289 -0.32 0.83 8.44
N GLY A 290 -1.59 0.45 8.20
CA GLY A 290 -2.12 -0.90 8.38
C GLY A 290 -2.32 -1.66 7.07
N PRO A 291 -3.12 -2.74 7.09
CA PRO A 291 -3.48 -3.49 5.89
C PRO A 291 -4.58 -2.80 5.09
N GLN A 292 -4.77 -3.22 3.84
CA GLN A 292 -5.88 -2.72 3.02
C GLN A 292 -7.21 -3.07 3.69
N CYS A 293 -7.95 -2.05 4.08
CA CYS A 293 -9.31 -2.16 4.58
C CYS A 293 -10.04 -0.82 4.46
N GLY A 294 -11.36 -0.85 4.56
CA GLY A 294 -12.21 0.32 4.68
C GLY A 294 -12.71 0.44 6.10
N LEU A 295 -12.47 1.58 6.73
CA LEU A 295 -12.96 1.88 8.06
C LEU A 295 -14.30 2.59 7.95
N VAL A 296 -15.23 2.23 8.83
CA VAL A 296 -16.51 2.92 9.03
C VAL A 296 -16.63 3.20 10.53
N LEU A 297 -16.60 4.47 10.92
CA LEU A 297 -16.59 4.92 12.31
C LEU A 297 -17.70 5.95 12.50
N GLY A 298 -18.47 5.90 13.59
CA GLY A 298 -19.46 6.94 13.87
C GLY A 298 -20.60 6.46 14.75
N GLN A 299 -21.79 7.00 14.51
CA GLN A 299 -22.98 6.73 15.31
C GLN A 299 -23.39 5.26 15.27
N GLU A 300 -23.80 4.72 16.40
CA GLU A 300 -24.02 3.29 16.56
C GLU A 300 -25.12 2.76 15.63
N ASP A 301 -26.24 3.48 15.52
CA ASP A 301 -27.38 3.06 14.70
C ASP A 301 -27.03 3.01 13.20
N LEU A 302 -26.30 4.01 12.70
CA LEU A 302 -25.84 4.05 11.31
C LEU A 302 -24.83 2.94 11.02
N VAL A 303 -23.83 2.76 11.87
CA VAL A 303 -22.84 1.68 11.70
C VAL A 303 -23.51 0.30 11.75
N ARG A 304 -24.48 0.10 12.65
CA ARG A 304 -25.26 -1.15 12.72
C ARG A 304 -26.13 -1.36 11.48
N GLN A 305 -26.76 -0.31 10.95
CA GLN A 305 -27.51 -0.36 9.68
C GLN A 305 -26.60 -0.82 8.54
N LEU A 306 -25.43 -0.19 8.38
CA LEU A 306 -24.44 -0.57 7.37
C LEU A 306 -23.97 -2.01 7.55
N ALA A 307 -23.58 -2.41 8.77
CA ALA A 307 -23.07 -3.75 9.05
C ALA A 307 -24.10 -4.88 8.85
N ARG A 308 -25.40 -4.58 8.94
CA ARG A 308 -26.51 -5.53 8.69
C ARG A 308 -26.94 -5.58 7.22
N HIS A 309 -26.53 -4.61 6.40
CA HIS A 309 -26.92 -4.56 5.01
C HIS A 309 -26.39 -5.80 4.25
N PRO A 310 -27.18 -6.47 3.38
CA PRO A 310 -26.76 -7.70 2.69
C PRO A 310 -25.44 -7.55 1.91
N ILE A 311 -25.20 -6.39 1.30
CA ILE A 311 -23.96 -6.13 0.55
C ILE A 311 -22.70 -6.18 1.43
N ALA A 312 -22.81 -5.92 2.75
CA ALA A 312 -21.70 -5.99 3.68
C ALA A 312 -21.05 -7.39 3.68
N ARG A 313 -21.83 -8.44 3.37
CA ARG A 313 -21.29 -9.80 3.24
C ARG A 313 -20.36 -9.96 2.03
N ALA A 314 -20.64 -9.26 0.93
CA ALA A 314 -19.80 -9.24 -0.26
C ALA A 314 -18.55 -8.37 -0.05
N LEU A 315 -18.67 -7.28 0.72
CA LEU A 315 -17.59 -6.35 1.04
C LEU A 315 -16.77 -6.77 2.28
N ARG A 316 -17.05 -7.95 2.83
CA ARG A 316 -16.48 -8.42 4.09
C ARG A 316 -14.97 -8.64 3.99
N VAL A 317 -14.25 -8.11 4.96
CA VAL A 317 -12.82 -8.27 5.10
C VAL A 317 -12.41 -9.69 5.57
N ASP A 318 -11.27 -10.18 5.08
CA ASP A 318 -10.73 -11.50 5.42
C ASP A 318 -10.05 -11.53 6.81
N LYS A 319 -9.63 -12.72 7.28
CA LYS A 319 -9.09 -12.89 8.64
C LYS A 319 -7.68 -12.31 8.80
N MET A 320 -6.85 -12.33 7.75
CA MET A 320 -5.48 -11.83 7.80
C MET A 320 -5.49 -10.32 7.95
N THR A 321 -6.35 -9.65 7.19
CA THR A 321 -6.55 -8.20 7.30
C THR A 321 -7.08 -7.80 8.68
N LEU A 322 -8.03 -8.54 9.26
CA LEU A 322 -8.50 -8.26 10.63
C LEU A 322 -7.37 -8.36 11.66
N ALA A 323 -6.55 -9.40 11.57
CA ALA A 323 -5.42 -9.61 12.49
C ALA A 323 -4.35 -8.52 12.33
N ALA A 324 -3.97 -8.19 11.10
CA ALA A 324 -3.03 -7.09 10.82
C ALA A 324 -3.56 -5.74 11.30
N LEU A 325 -4.86 -5.45 11.10
CA LEU A 325 -5.47 -4.20 11.53
C LEU A 325 -5.50 -4.09 13.06
N GLU A 326 -5.86 -5.16 13.77
CA GLU A 326 -5.85 -5.16 15.22
C GLU A 326 -4.48 -4.87 15.81
N ALA A 327 -3.45 -5.57 15.29
CA ALA A 327 -2.07 -5.36 15.68
C ALA A 327 -1.55 -3.96 15.28
N THR A 328 -2.07 -3.39 14.19
CA THR A 328 -1.75 -2.00 13.79
C THR A 328 -2.32 -0.99 14.77
N VAL A 329 -3.57 -1.18 15.21
CA VAL A 329 -4.29 -0.23 16.07
C VAL A 329 -3.82 -0.31 17.53
N ARG A 330 -3.51 -1.52 18.01
CA ARG A 330 -3.08 -1.75 19.40
C ARG A 330 -1.57 -1.78 19.59
N GLY A 331 -0.84 -2.18 18.55
CA GLY A 331 0.59 -2.44 18.63
C GLY A 331 1.44 -1.16 18.65
N PRO A 332 2.77 -1.33 18.47
CA PRO A 332 3.69 -0.21 18.40
C PRO A 332 3.44 0.64 17.14
N ARG A 333 4.12 1.79 17.08
CA ARG A 333 4.07 2.69 15.92
C ARG A 333 4.36 1.96 14.62
N THR A 334 3.56 2.23 13.59
CA THR A 334 3.72 1.62 12.28
C THR A 334 4.97 2.13 11.56
N PRO A 335 5.53 1.36 10.60
CA PRO A 335 6.64 1.85 9.78
C PRO A 335 6.30 3.17 9.06
N THR A 336 5.04 3.34 8.62
CA THR A 336 4.55 4.58 8.03
C THR A 336 4.67 5.75 9.02
N ALA A 337 4.19 5.58 10.25
CA ALA A 337 4.29 6.62 11.29
C ALA A 337 5.73 6.89 11.72
N GLN A 338 6.60 5.89 11.71
CA GLN A 338 8.04 6.05 12.01
C GLN A 338 8.74 6.85 10.90
N ALA A 339 8.48 6.52 9.63
CA ALA A 339 9.04 7.24 8.49
C ALA A 339 8.55 8.68 8.38
N LEU A 340 7.25 8.91 8.65
CA LEU A 340 6.65 10.25 8.67
C LEU A 340 7.33 11.16 9.70
N GLN A 341 7.53 10.66 10.92
CA GLN A 341 8.12 11.43 12.02
C GLN A 341 9.64 11.22 12.17
N ALA A 342 10.32 10.68 11.14
CA ALA A 342 11.76 10.51 11.20
C ALA A 342 12.46 11.87 11.34
N ASP A 343 13.43 11.94 12.25
CA ASP A 343 14.25 13.13 12.47
C ASP A 343 15.23 13.34 11.31
N VAL A 344 15.28 14.57 10.78
CA VAL A 344 16.08 14.88 9.58
C VAL A 344 17.58 14.81 9.86
N GLU A 345 18.05 15.20 11.05
CA GLU A 345 19.47 15.12 11.39
C GLU A 345 19.93 13.67 11.44
N THR A 346 19.12 12.79 12.04
CA THR A 346 19.35 11.34 12.04
C THR A 346 19.44 10.78 10.62
N LEU A 347 18.61 11.26 9.68
CA LEU A 347 18.67 10.85 8.27
C LEU A 347 19.97 11.32 7.60
N ARG A 348 20.40 12.56 7.84
CA ARG A 348 21.66 13.11 7.32
C ARG A 348 22.87 12.32 7.79
N GLU A 349 22.91 12.00 9.08
CA GLU A 349 23.97 11.18 9.65
C GLU A 349 23.99 9.77 9.03
N ARG A 350 22.82 9.14 8.87
CA ARG A 350 22.70 7.83 8.20
C ARG A 350 23.22 7.89 6.77
N ALA A 351 22.82 8.90 6.01
CA ALA A 351 23.28 9.11 4.64
C ALA A 351 24.79 9.31 4.58
N GLY A 352 25.35 10.13 5.48
CA GLY A 352 26.78 10.35 5.60
C GLY A 352 27.57 9.06 5.84
N ARG A 353 27.13 8.24 6.80
CA ARG A 353 27.76 6.94 7.12
C ARG A 353 27.69 5.97 5.95
N LEU A 354 26.52 5.83 5.32
CA LEU A 354 26.33 4.95 4.16
C LEU A 354 27.18 5.39 2.97
N ALA A 355 27.18 6.67 2.63
CA ALA A 355 27.96 7.20 1.52
C ALA A 355 29.46 7.02 1.76
N ALA A 356 29.97 7.28 2.98
CA ALA A 356 31.38 7.04 3.32
C ALA A 356 31.77 5.58 3.12
N ARG A 357 30.97 4.66 3.65
CA ARG A 357 31.21 3.22 3.54
C ARG A 357 31.13 2.69 2.10
N LEU A 358 30.32 3.31 1.25
CA LEU A 358 30.25 2.98 -0.17
C LEU A 358 31.49 3.50 -0.92
N ARG A 359 31.95 4.72 -0.60
CA ARG A 359 33.20 5.28 -1.14
C ARG A 359 34.42 4.47 -0.77
N ASP A 360 34.50 3.97 0.47
CA ASP A 360 35.58 3.07 0.90
C ASP A 360 35.63 1.78 0.05
N GLY A 361 34.50 1.38 -0.54
CA GLY A 361 34.37 0.29 -1.49
C GLY A 361 34.56 0.69 -2.96
N GLY A 362 35.03 1.91 -3.25
CA GLY A 362 35.25 2.42 -4.62
C GLY A 362 33.99 2.89 -5.35
N VAL A 363 32.85 3.03 -4.66
CA VAL A 363 31.60 3.51 -5.26
C VAL A 363 31.55 5.03 -5.23
N ASP A 364 31.16 5.65 -6.36
CA ASP A 364 30.82 7.08 -6.44
C ASP A 364 29.51 7.39 -5.68
N ALA A 365 29.61 7.53 -4.36
CA ALA A 365 28.50 7.78 -3.46
C ALA A 365 28.66 9.10 -2.68
N VAL A 366 27.60 9.92 -2.67
CA VAL A 366 27.58 11.21 -1.98
C VAL A 366 26.32 11.31 -1.12
N ALA A 367 26.45 11.76 0.13
CA ALA A 367 25.29 12.07 0.96
C ALA A 367 24.76 13.44 0.56
N VAL A 368 23.45 13.55 0.33
CA VAL A 368 22.80 14.78 -0.12
C VAL A 368 21.53 15.05 0.69
N GLU A 369 21.19 16.32 0.82
CA GLU A 369 19.84 16.73 1.25
C GLU A 369 18.81 16.25 0.22
N SER A 370 17.60 15.97 0.68
CA SER A 370 16.54 15.41 -0.13
C SER A 370 15.18 15.88 0.36
N GLU A 371 14.18 15.83 -0.52
CA GLU A 371 12.79 16.05 -0.17
C GLU A 371 12.01 14.75 -0.37
N ALA A 372 11.30 14.34 0.68
CA ALA A 372 10.42 13.19 0.69
C ALA A 372 8.96 13.65 0.67
N ALA A 373 8.07 12.72 0.33
CA ALA A 373 6.63 12.97 0.26
C ALA A 373 5.85 11.83 0.92
N VAL A 374 4.66 12.15 1.43
CA VAL A 374 3.74 11.13 1.97
C VAL A 374 3.33 10.13 0.86
N GLY A 375 3.01 10.61 -0.34
CA GLY A 375 2.61 9.75 -1.47
C GLY A 375 1.10 9.51 -1.56
N GLY A 376 0.67 8.46 -2.27
CA GLY A 376 -0.73 8.21 -2.65
C GLY A 376 -1.69 7.83 -1.51
N GLY A 377 -1.40 8.29 -0.29
CA GLY A 377 -2.17 8.02 0.91
C GLY A 377 -2.70 9.24 1.66
N GLY A 378 -2.52 10.45 1.14
CA GLY A 378 -2.99 11.69 1.77
C GLY A 378 -1.93 12.78 1.76
N ALA A 379 -2.27 13.95 2.30
CA ALA A 379 -1.40 15.11 2.42
C ALA A 379 -0.68 15.52 1.12
N PRO A 380 -1.42 15.69 -0.01
CA PRO A 380 -0.82 16.02 -1.29
C PRO A 380 -0.05 17.34 -1.18
N GLY A 381 1.21 17.40 -1.61
CA GLY A 381 2.00 18.64 -1.57
C GLY A 381 2.60 19.00 -0.20
N VAL A 382 2.56 18.09 0.79
CA VAL A 382 3.41 18.22 1.98
C VAL A 382 4.81 17.70 1.66
N VAL A 383 5.81 18.56 1.88
CA VAL A 383 7.24 18.25 1.71
C VAL A 383 7.83 17.85 3.06
N LEU A 384 8.50 16.71 3.09
CA LEU A 384 9.20 16.21 4.27
C LEU A 384 10.72 16.36 4.06
N PRO A 385 11.43 17.21 4.83
CA PRO A 385 12.88 17.28 4.76
C PRO A 385 13.52 15.90 4.98
N SER A 386 14.49 15.53 4.15
CA SER A 386 15.09 14.19 4.13
C SER A 386 16.58 14.24 3.78
N ALA A 387 17.20 13.08 3.76
CA ALA A 387 18.55 12.87 3.26
C ALA A 387 18.62 11.59 2.42
N ALA A 388 19.47 11.61 1.41
CA ALA A 388 19.64 10.51 0.47
C ALA A 388 21.11 10.18 0.24
N VAL A 389 21.35 8.96 -0.26
CA VAL A 389 22.63 8.59 -0.88
C VAL A 389 22.49 8.72 -2.38
N SER A 390 23.25 9.63 -2.97
CA SER A 390 23.34 9.86 -4.41
C SER A 390 24.38 8.91 -5.00
N VAL A 391 23.99 8.12 -6.00
CA VAL A 391 24.85 7.18 -6.77
C VAL A 391 24.67 7.40 -8.28
N PRO A 392 25.51 6.83 -9.16
CA PRO A 392 25.36 7.00 -10.61
C PRO A 392 23.97 6.58 -11.11
N ASP A 393 23.41 7.33 -12.07
CA ASP A 393 22.10 7.06 -12.67
C ASP A 393 21.97 5.65 -13.27
N SER A 394 23.04 5.16 -13.90
CA SER A 394 23.14 3.83 -14.51
C SER A 394 22.88 2.69 -13.53
N TYR A 395 23.01 2.93 -12.22
CA TYR A 395 22.75 1.93 -11.20
C TYR A 395 21.27 1.69 -11.00
N ALA A 396 20.40 2.68 -11.29
CA ALA A 396 18.96 2.58 -11.02
C ALA A 396 18.30 1.35 -11.69
N ALA A 397 18.64 1.07 -12.95
CA ALA A 397 18.09 -0.08 -13.67
C ALA A 397 18.60 -1.42 -13.10
N ARG A 398 19.88 -1.49 -12.73
CA ARG A 398 20.52 -2.69 -12.16
C ARG A 398 20.00 -2.97 -10.75
N LEU A 399 19.81 -1.93 -9.94
CA LEU A 399 19.24 -2.02 -8.59
C LEU A 399 17.84 -2.63 -8.59
N ARG A 400 16.99 -2.32 -9.59
CA ARG A 400 15.67 -2.93 -9.74
C ARG A 400 15.69 -4.42 -10.14
N GLN A 401 16.83 -4.91 -10.62
CA GLN A 401 17.03 -6.30 -11.01
C GLN A 401 17.59 -7.16 -9.86
N GLY A 402 18.12 -6.53 -8.80
CA GLY A 402 18.65 -7.19 -7.62
C GLY A 402 17.60 -7.94 -6.78
N LEU A 403 18.09 -8.64 -5.75
CA LEU A 403 17.27 -9.34 -4.77
C LEU A 403 17.78 -9.05 -3.33
N PRO A 404 17.11 -8.14 -2.58
CA PRO A 404 15.91 -7.43 -2.97
C PRO A 404 16.16 -6.41 -4.09
N ALA A 405 15.09 -6.06 -4.80
CA ALA A 405 15.16 -4.93 -5.72
C ALA A 405 15.24 -3.63 -4.90
N VAL A 406 16.02 -2.65 -5.36
CA VAL A 406 16.06 -1.32 -4.75
C VAL A 406 15.44 -0.32 -5.72
N MET A 407 14.48 0.46 -5.24
CA MET A 407 13.82 1.51 -6.02
C MET A 407 14.23 2.89 -5.48
N GLY A 408 15.12 3.58 -6.19
CA GLY A 408 15.43 5.00 -5.99
C GLY A 408 14.71 5.89 -6.99
N ARG A 409 14.97 7.19 -6.94
CA ARG A 409 14.53 8.17 -7.95
C ARG A 409 15.72 8.69 -8.77
N VAL A 410 15.51 9.02 -10.05
CA VAL A 410 16.56 9.62 -10.88
C VAL A 410 16.27 11.10 -11.03
N GLU A 411 17.24 11.93 -10.66
CA GLU A 411 17.13 13.39 -10.59
C GLU A 411 18.51 13.97 -10.93
N ASP A 412 18.56 14.96 -11.82
CA ASP A 412 19.79 15.64 -12.25
C ASP A 412 20.97 14.71 -12.63
N GLY A 413 20.66 13.60 -13.32
CA GLY A 413 21.68 12.64 -13.77
C GLY A 413 22.26 11.77 -12.64
N ARG A 414 21.60 11.70 -11.49
CA ARG A 414 21.96 10.85 -10.35
C ARG A 414 20.79 9.97 -9.92
N CYS A 415 21.08 8.79 -9.38
CA CYS A 415 20.11 7.96 -8.69
C CYS A 415 20.16 8.29 -7.19
N LEU A 416 19.07 8.80 -6.64
CA LEU A 416 18.94 9.14 -5.23
C LEU A 416 18.22 8.01 -4.49
N LEU A 417 18.86 7.55 -3.42
CA LEU A 417 18.37 6.55 -2.49
C LEU A 417 17.99 7.25 -1.18
N ASP A 418 16.75 7.71 -1.10
CA ASP A 418 16.23 8.48 0.04
C ASP A 418 15.98 7.59 1.25
N LEU A 419 16.57 7.96 2.39
CA LEU A 419 16.56 7.11 3.58
C LEU A 419 15.32 7.28 4.46
N ARG A 420 14.43 8.24 4.17
CA ARG A 420 13.20 8.40 4.95
C ARG A 420 12.24 7.23 4.71
N SER A 421 12.22 6.68 3.49
CA SER A 421 11.43 5.49 3.17
C SER A 421 12.17 4.16 3.41
N VAL A 422 13.44 4.21 3.85
CA VAL A 422 14.26 3.02 4.12
C VAL A 422 14.35 2.79 5.64
N PRO A 423 13.84 1.66 6.15
CA PRO A 423 14.00 1.29 7.55
C PRO A 423 15.49 1.22 7.97
N PRO A 424 15.88 1.73 9.15
CA PRO A 424 17.29 1.72 9.58
C PRO A 424 17.95 0.34 9.60
N ASP A 425 17.21 -0.73 9.86
CA ASP A 425 17.71 -2.11 9.84
C ASP A 425 18.05 -2.63 8.42
N ARG A 426 17.66 -1.88 7.38
CA ARG A 426 17.92 -2.19 5.96
C ARG A 426 19.11 -1.45 5.37
N ASP A 427 19.81 -0.64 6.16
CA ASP A 427 20.96 0.15 5.71
C ASP A 427 22.09 -0.73 5.15
N GLU A 428 22.35 -1.90 5.77
CA GLU A 428 23.34 -2.86 5.26
C GLU A 428 22.94 -3.46 3.92
N GLU A 429 21.71 -3.97 3.83
CA GLU A 429 21.19 -4.61 2.61
C GLU A 429 21.17 -3.63 1.43
N LEU A 430 20.84 -2.36 1.70
CA LEU A 430 20.93 -1.28 0.71
C LEU A 430 22.38 -1.06 0.24
N ALA A 431 23.34 -1.00 1.16
CA ALA A 431 24.75 -0.81 0.81
C ALA A 431 25.31 -1.99 0.00
N GLU A 432 24.93 -3.23 0.35
CA GLU A 432 25.31 -4.43 -0.40
C GLU A 432 24.75 -4.40 -1.83
N ALA A 433 23.46 -4.10 -2.00
CA ALA A 433 22.85 -3.98 -3.32
C ALA A 433 23.54 -2.92 -4.20
N VAL A 434 23.96 -1.79 -3.62
CA VAL A 434 24.72 -0.76 -4.34
C VAL A 434 26.11 -1.26 -4.74
N ARG A 435 26.81 -1.99 -3.87
CA ARG A 435 28.14 -2.56 -4.20
C ARG A 435 28.05 -3.61 -5.29
N GLU A 436 27.00 -4.43 -5.31
CA GLU A 436 26.80 -5.45 -6.33
C GLU A 436 26.62 -4.84 -7.72
N VAL A 437 25.90 -3.72 -7.83
CA VAL A 437 25.73 -3.02 -9.11
C VAL A 437 26.91 -2.14 -9.49
N ALA A 438 27.86 -1.91 -8.57
CA ALA A 438 29.09 -1.19 -8.87
C ALA A 438 30.20 -2.10 -9.43
N ARG A 439 30.10 -3.41 -9.20
CA ARG A 439 30.94 -4.43 -9.83
C ARG A 439 30.51 -4.67 -11.27
#